data_AF-A0AAV5U8P0-F1
#
_entry.id   AF-A0AAV5U8P0-F1
#
_cell.length_a   1.000
_cell.length_b   1.000
_cell.length_c   1.000
_cell.angle_alpha   90.00
_cell.angle_beta   90.00
_cell.angle_gamma   90.00
#
_symmetry.space_group_name_H-M   'P 1'
#
loop_
_entity.id
_entity.type
_entity.pdbx_description
1 polymer ?
#
loop_
_entity_poly.entity_id
_entity_poly.type
_entity_poly.pdbx_seq_one_letter_code
_entity_poly.pdbx_strand_id
1 'polypeptide(L)'
;MNSTELSVEFLAAIDFVNHFFGSLSFFNLSVCLLILIDTDPRGKSYRKYLFSLQFFSTFADLFLSAYSLIVQINCPLIFSNSALSNIIDALTGSIIYITLMGQIAMSYLFCVYFRRK
;
A
#
# COMPACT_ATOMS: atom_id res chain seq x y z
N MET A 1 23.58 -28.51 -9.40
CA MET A 1 22.53 -27.70 -10.05
C MET A 1 21.71 -27.07 -8.93
N ASN A 2 21.92 -25.79 -8.64
CA ASN A 2 20.99 -25.04 -7.79
C ASN A 2 19.73 -24.83 -8.60
N SER A 3 18.62 -25.45 -8.19
CA SER A 3 17.31 -25.21 -8.79
C SER A 3 16.98 -23.72 -8.61
N THR A 4 16.78 -23.01 -9.71
CA THR A 4 16.24 -21.65 -9.76
C THR A 4 14.76 -21.58 -9.37
N GLU A 5 14.18 -22.70 -8.93
CA GLU A 5 12.80 -22.79 -8.49
C GLU A 5 12.66 -22.30 -7.05
N LEU A 6 11.75 -21.34 -6.87
CA LEU A 6 11.39 -20.78 -5.57
C LEU A 6 10.81 -21.89 -4.68
N SER A 7 11.20 -21.97 -3.41
CA SER A 7 10.68 -23.01 -2.52
C SER A 7 9.17 -22.87 -2.30
N VAL A 8 8.47 -24.01 -2.26
CA VAL A 8 7.02 -24.05 -2.04
C VAL A 8 6.63 -23.36 -0.73
N GLU A 9 7.46 -23.52 0.30
CA GLU A 9 7.30 -22.86 1.60
C GLU A 9 7.36 -21.33 1.50
N PHE A 10 8.25 -20.80 0.66
CA PHE A 10 8.36 -19.37 0.45
C PHE A 10 7.15 -18.81 -0.29
N LEU A 11 6.65 -19.51 -1.33
CA LEU A 11 5.41 -19.13 -2.02
C LEU A 11 4.21 -19.10 -1.07
N ALA A 12 4.06 -20.13 -0.23
CA ALA A 12 2.98 -20.20 0.76
C ALA A 12 3.08 -19.07 1.80
N ALA A 13 4.29 -18.72 2.23
CA ALA A 13 4.50 -17.61 3.15
C ALA A 13 4.09 -16.27 2.53
N ILE A 14 4.44 -16.01 1.26
CA ILE A 14 4.05 -14.73 0.64
C ILE A 14 2.55 -14.69 0.34
N ASP A 15 1.93 -15.79 -0.09
CA ASP A 15 0.48 -15.81 -0.31
C ASP A 15 -0.30 -15.52 0.99
N PHE A 16 0.13 -16.12 2.10
CA PHE A 16 -0.41 -15.84 3.43
C PHE A 16 -0.25 -14.36 3.81
N VAL A 17 0.95 -13.79 3.62
CA VAL A 17 1.24 -12.37 3.87
C VAL A 17 0.33 -11.49 3.02
N ASN A 18 0.20 -11.76 1.72
CA ASN A 18 -0.65 -10.99 0.81
C ASN A 18 -2.13 -11.05 1.22
N HIS A 19 -2.65 -12.23 1.60
CA HIS A 19 -4.02 -12.36 2.08
C HIS A 19 -4.25 -11.59 3.39
N PHE A 20 -3.29 -11.68 4.32
CA PHE A 20 -3.38 -11.00 5.61
C PHE A 20 -3.37 -9.47 5.43
N PHE A 21 -2.40 -8.91 4.70
CA PHE A 21 -2.32 -7.47 4.44
C PHE A 21 -3.44 -6.97 3.52
N GLY A 22 -3.89 -7.78 2.56
CA GLY A 22 -5.06 -7.50 1.76
C GLY A 22 -6.33 -7.35 2.61
N SER A 23 -6.54 -8.26 3.57
CA SER A 23 -7.68 -8.19 4.50
C SER A 23 -7.65 -6.95 5.40
N LEU A 24 -6.46 -6.54 5.87
CA LEU A 24 -6.26 -5.32 6.63
C LEU A 24 -6.54 -4.06 5.79
N SER A 25 -6.25 -4.09 4.50
CA SER A 25 -6.54 -2.98 3.58
C SER A 25 -8.05 -2.72 3.46
N PHE A 26 -8.87 -3.77 3.46
CA PHE A 26 -10.34 -3.63 3.50
C PHE A 26 -10.83 -2.98 4.80
N PHE A 27 -10.24 -3.35 5.93
CA PHE A 27 -10.53 -2.69 7.20
C PHE A 27 -10.16 -1.20 7.15
N ASN A 28 -9.00 -0.86 6.60
CA ASN A 28 -8.58 0.54 6.44
C ASN A 28 -9.54 1.35 5.54
N LEU A 29 -10.11 0.73 4.50
CA LEU A 29 -11.15 1.36 3.66
C LEU A 29 -12.41 1.70 4.47
N SER A 30 -12.81 0.81 5.38
CA SER A 30 -13.96 1.07 6.27
C SER A 30 -13.71 2.25 7.20
N VAL A 31 -12.48 2.42 7.70
CA VAL A 31 -12.07 3.58 8.51
C VAL A 31 -12.14 4.87 7.68
N CYS A 32 -11.71 4.85 6.42
CA CYS A 32 -11.86 5.99 5.51
C CYS A 32 -13.33 6.41 5.38
N LEU A 33 -14.25 5.46 5.21
CA LEU A 33 -15.69 5.73 5.11
C LEU A 33 -16.25 6.33 6.41
N LEU A 34 -15.84 5.80 7.58
CA LEU A 34 -16.24 6.35 8.87
C LEU A 34 -15.79 7.81 9.03
N ILE A 35 -14.57 8.15 8.60
CA ILE A 35 -14.07 9.53 8.64
C ILE A 35 -14.87 10.45 7.71
N LEU A 36 -15.33 9.96 6.56
CA LEU A 36 -16.16 10.73 5.62
C LEU A 36 -17.60 10.95 6.11
N ILE A 37 -18.16 9.97 6.82
CA ILE A 37 -19.51 10.06 7.40
C ILE A 37 -19.54 11.00 8.62
N ASP A 38 -18.41 11.19 9.30
CA ASP A 38 -18.33 12.09 10.45
C ASP A 38 -18.53 13.57 10.06
N THR A 39 -19.71 14.08 10.40
CA THR A 39 -20.13 15.46 10.13
C THR A 39 -19.79 16.47 11.23
N ASP A 40 -19.16 16.07 12.35
CA ASP A 40 -18.90 17.01 13.46
C ASP A 40 -18.00 18.17 12.98
N PRO A 41 -18.40 19.45 13.06
CA PRO A 41 -17.58 20.55 12.61
C PRO A 41 -16.26 20.71 13.41
N ARG A 42 -16.19 20.17 14.63
CA ARG A 42 -14.98 20.20 15.47
C ARG A 42 -13.90 19.31 14.87
N GLY A 43 -12.69 19.83 14.74
CA GLY A 43 -11.56 19.05 14.22
C GLY A 43 -11.63 18.72 12.72
N LYS A 44 -12.44 19.43 11.92
CA LYS A 44 -12.55 19.21 10.46
C LYS A 44 -11.19 19.19 9.76
N SER A 45 -10.27 20.10 10.14
CA SER A 45 -8.91 20.12 9.61
C SER A 45 -8.14 18.84 9.97
N TYR A 46 -8.19 18.41 11.24
CA TYR A 46 -7.56 17.16 11.68
C TYR A 46 -8.11 15.96 10.92
N ARG A 47 -9.43 15.82 10.79
CA ARG A 47 -10.06 14.72 10.05
C ARG A 47 -9.70 14.68 8.58
N LYS A 48 -9.54 15.83 7.93
CA LYS A 48 -9.07 15.90 6.54
C LYS A 48 -7.70 15.24 6.38
N TYR A 49 -6.77 15.53 7.28
CA TYR A 49 -5.45 14.91 7.25
C TYR A 49 -5.46 13.46 7.72
N LEU A 50 -6.35 13.10 8.65
CA LEU A 50 -6.53 11.71 9.08
C LEU A 50 -7.06 10.85 7.94
N PHE A 51 -8.02 11.37 7.16
CA PHE A 51 -8.49 10.73 5.94
C PHE A 51 -7.36 10.58 4.92
N SER A 52 -6.61 11.66 4.66
CA SER A 52 -5.47 11.66 3.75
C SER A 52 -4.44 10.59 4.15
N LEU A 53 -4.10 10.53 5.44
CA LEU A 53 -3.20 9.53 6.00
C LEU A 53 -3.72 8.11 5.72
N GLN A 54 -4.98 7.85 6.07
CA GLN A 54 -5.58 6.53 5.93
C GLN A 54 -5.70 6.12 4.45
N PHE A 55 -6.07 7.04 3.59
CA PHE A 55 -6.19 6.83 2.15
C PHE A 55 -4.85 6.51 1.50
N PHE A 56 -3.82 7.32 1.74
CA PHE A 56 -2.50 7.10 1.15
C PHE A 56 -1.81 5.84 1.69
N SER A 57 -1.99 5.52 2.98
CA SER A 57 -1.51 4.26 3.55
C SER A 57 -2.18 3.05 2.88
N THR A 58 -3.50 3.07 2.75
CA THR A 58 -4.24 1.98 2.08
C THR A 58 -3.81 1.84 0.62
N PHE A 59 -3.61 2.96 -0.08
CA PHE A 59 -3.18 2.93 -1.48
C PHE A 59 -1.74 2.42 -1.63
N ALA A 60 -0.83 2.77 -0.71
CA ALA A 60 0.52 2.23 -0.68
C ALA A 60 0.54 0.71 -0.42
N ASP A 61 -0.28 0.23 0.52
CA ASP A 61 -0.42 -1.19 0.82
C ASP A 61 -0.98 -1.98 -0.37
N LEU A 62 -2.00 -1.44 -1.05
CA LEU A 62 -2.56 -2.04 -2.27
C LEU A 62 -1.55 -2.06 -3.42
N PHE A 63 -0.80 -0.97 -3.59
CA PHE A 63 0.24 -0.89 -4.62
C PHE A 63 1.34 -1.94 -4.39
N LEU A 64 1.81 -2.07 -3.14
CA LEU A 64 2.82 -3.06 -2.77
C LEU A 64 2.30 -4.49 -2.91
N SER A 65 1.05 -4.75 -2.50
CA SER A 65 0.41 -6.06 -2.61
C SER A 65 0.19 -6.47 -4.07
N ALA A 66 -0.25 -5.55 -4.92
CA ALA A 66 -0.39 -5.78 -6.36
C ALA A 66 0.97 -6.06 -7.01
N TYR A 67 1.99 -5.27 -6.66
CA TYR A 67 3.35 -5.50 -7.15
C TYR A 67 3.91 -6.86 -6.72
N SER A 68 3.70 -7.25 -5.45
CA SER A 68 4.07 -8.55 -4.90
C SER A 68 3.40 -9.72 -5.61
N LEU A 69 2.08 -9.65 -5.84
CA LEU A 69 1.30 -10.67 -6.56
C LEU A 69 1.83 -10.85 -8.00
N ILE A 70 2.17 -9.74 -8.66
CA ILE A 70 2.65 -9.76 -10.04
C ILE A 70 4.07 -10.31 -10.11
N VAL A 71 4.94 -9.98 -9.15
CA VAL A 71 6.28 -10.58 -9.04
C VAL A 71 6.21 -12.09 -8.77
N GLN A 72 5.23 -12.55 -7.99
CA GLN A 72 5.03 -13.99 -7.72
C GLN A 72 4.49 -14.76 -8.92
N ILE A 73 3.53 -14.23 -9.66
CA ILE A 73 3.01 -14.87 -10.88
C ILE A 73 4.12 -14.98 -11.94
N ASN A 74 5.07 -14.05 -11.96
CA ASN A 74 6.18 -14.01 -12.91
C ASN A 74 7.51 -14.51 -12.33
N CYS A 75 7.49 -15.27 -11.22
CA CYS A 75 8.71 -15.63 -10.49
C CYS A 75 9.77 -16.45 -11.26
N PRO A 76 9.48 -17.19 -12.35
CA PRO A 76 10.55 -17.74 -13.20
C PRO A 76 11.38 -16.66 -13.92
N LEU A 77 10.96 -15.39 -13.88
CA LEU A 77 11.48 -14.31 -14.70
C LEU A 77 11.57 -13.00 -13.90
N ILE A 78 12.29 -13.01 -12.78
CA ILE A 78 12.75 -11.77 -12.12
C ILE A 78 13.53 -10.84 -13.11
N PHE A 79 13.86 -11.33 -14.32
CA PHE A 79 14.41 -10.54 -15.44
C PHE A 79 13.67 -10.66 -16.80
N SER A 80 12.41 -11.12 -16.87
CA SER A 80 11.74 -11.19 -18.18
C SER A 80 10.23 -10.98 -18.10
N ASN A 81 9.78 -9.82 -18.58
CA ASN A 81 8.41 -9.57 -19.01
C ASN A 81 7.30 -9.95 -18.01
N SER A 82 7.27 -9.29 -16.85
CA SER A 82 6.00 -9.24 -16.11
C SER A 82 5.01 -8.31 -16.83
N ALA A 83 3.72 -8.65 -16.86
CA ALA A 83 2.70 -7.81 -17.51
C ALA A 83 2.68 -6.38 -16.96
N LEU A 84 3.07 -6.16 -15.70
CA LEU A 84 3.19 -4.84 -15.12
C LEU A 84 4.51 -4.14 -15.42
N SER A 85 5.65 -4.84 -15.59
CA SER A 85 6.89 -4.18 -16.05
C SER A 85 6.76 -3.62 -17.48
N ASN A 86 5.80 -4.11 -18.26
CA ASN A 86 5.42 -3.53 -19.55
C ASN A 86 4.54 -2.26 -19.43
N ILE A 87 3.93 -2.02 -18.26
CA ILE A 87 3.03 -0.88 -18.01
C ILE A 87 3.70 0.18 -17.13
N ILE A 88 4.44 -0.25 -16.10
CA ILE A 88 5.15 0.59 -15.12
C ILE A 88 6.54 -0.02 -14.93
N ASP A 89 7.56 0.70 -15.40
CA ASP A 89 8.95 0.34 -15.16
C ASP A 89 9.26 0.32 -13.65
N ALA A 90 10.21 -0.52 -13.24
CA ALA A 90 10.59 -0.67 -11.83
C ALA A 90 10.99 0.68 -11.21
N LEU A 91 11.67 1.54 -11.98
CA LEU A 91 12.02 2.90 -11.54
C LEU A 91 10.77 3.76 -11.31
N THR A 92 9.81 3.73 -12.23
CA THR A 92 8.54 4.45 -12.09
C THR A 92 7.75 3.96 -10.88
N GLY A 93 7.67 2.63 -10.67
CA GLY A 93 7.02 2.06 -9.49
C GLY A 93 7.68 2.49 -8.18
N SER A 94 9.01 2.56 -8.16
CA SER A 94 9.79 3.06 -7.02
C SER A 94 9.48 4.53 -6.71
N ILE A 95 9.40 5.38 -7.74
CA ILE A 95 9.08 6.81 -7.59
C ILE A 95 7.66 6.99 -7.04
N ILE A 96 6.68 6.23 -7.55
CA ILE A 96 5.31 6.24 -7.05
C ILE A 96 5.29 5.89 -5.56
N TYR A 97 5.97 4.80 -5.18
CA TYR A 97 6.01 4.35 -3.80
C TYR A 97 6.64 5.39 -2.85
N ILE A 98 7.78 5.97 -3.22
CA ILE A 98 8.45 7.03 -2.44
C ILE A 98 7.53 8.25 -2.28
N THR A 99 6.82 8.62 -3.35
CA THR A 99 5.86 9.75 -3.32
C THR A 99 4.72 9.46 -2.34
N LEU A 100 4.17 8.24 -2.35
CA LEU A 100 3.14 7.83 -1.40
C LEU A 100 3.63 7.88 0.05
N MET A 101 4.84 7.38 0.31
CA MET A 101 5.46 7.47 1.64
C MET A 101 5.62 8.92 2.10
N GLY A 102 5.99 9.83 1.19
CA GLY A 102 6.04 11.27 1.46
C GLY A 102 4.67 11.84 1.86
N GLN A 103 3.60 11.46 1.15
CA GLN A 103 2.23 11.90 1.48
C GLN A 103 1.75 11.37 2.83
N ILE A 104 2.10 10.13 3.17
CA ILE A 104 1.82 9.52 4.48
C ILE A 104 2.52 10.32 5.58
N ALA A 105 3.82 10.57 5.43
CA ALA A 105 4.61 11.32 6.41
C ALA A 105 4.07 12.75 6.62
N MET A 106 3.78 13.47 5.53
CA MET A 106 3.22 14.82 5.62
C MET A 106 1.83 14.83 6.26
N SER A 107 0.95 13.90 5.86
CA SER A 107 -0.39 13.76 6.45
C SER A 107 -0.31 13.47 7.95
N TYR A 108 0.63 12.62 8.38
CA TYR A 108 0.87 12.33 9.79
C TYR A 108 1.33 13.57 10.56
N LEU A 109 2.30 14.33 10.04
CA LEU A 109 2.77 15.56 10.68
C LEU A 109 1.64 16.58 10.83
N PHE A 110 0.80 16.75 9.81
CA PHE A 110 -0.37 17.63 9.89
C PHE A 110 -1.41 17.12 10.90
N CYS A 111 -1.66 15.81 10.97
CA CYS A 111 -2.52 15.23 12.01
C CYS A 111 -2.03 15.59 13.41
N VAL A 112 -0.72 15.45 13.66
CA VAL A 112 -0.13 15.80 14.96
C VAL A 112 -0.26 17.30 15.24
N TYR A 113 -0.03 18.14 14.23
CA TYR A 113 -0.15 19.60 14.37
C TYR A 113 -1.58 20.05 14.70
N PHE A 114 -2.58 19.58 13.94
CA PHE A 114 -3.98 19.98 14.12
C PHE A 114 -4.67 19.30 15.31
N ARG A 115 -4.12 18.20 15.85
CA ARG A 115 -4.61 17.60 17.09
C ARG A 115 -4.26 18.42 18.33
N ARG A 116 -3.16 19.20 18.28
CA ARG A 116 -2.66 20.00 19.41
C ARG A 116 -3.25 21.41 19.47
N LYS A 117 -3.97 21.84 18.44
CA LYS A 117 -4.71 23.11 18.38
C LYS A 117 -6.17 22.87 18.72
#